data_AF-A0A3B4GRM0-F1
#
_entry.id   AF-A0A3B4GRM0-F1
#
_cell.length_a   1.000
_cell.length_b   1.000
_cell.length_c   1.000
_cell.angle_alpha   90.00
_cell.angle_beta   90.00
_cell.angle_gamma   90.00
#
_symmetry.space_group_name_H-M   'P 1'
#
loop_
_entity.id
_entity.type
_entity.pdbx_description
1 polymer ?
#
loop_
_entity_poly.entity_id
_entity_poly.type
_entity_poly.pdbx_seq_one_letter_code
_entity_poly.pdbx_strand_id
1 'polypeptide(L)'
;MDLYEIRGGGLGVIAEEAELQELSRESTAMETYNVGSPPSPTAAEDGSDGEEDAFKEGETEGEIILIRDQLQEKVAEMESFAGHLEEIFLTVEENFGRQEQHLEQHYNDVLQTLSQRQDESAARLEEEKKSKLEALYGQLLACGQALDASKELIETAQEVYRSQDKRLLLKTVMPTIKRIEEFAKDEVDLTLSTCLEFNTPLADLSDVKTMMDSINVVPAPSAPVINPQMPNSATQTSLRVCWSLFSDDTVEYYELYYRPVLEDTPADSTFTPQVSKVTLKETHCTVADLLPNAQYELWVTATNTTGISPASEKALYMTVPSPPVIKQRECSSCPEAALIRWESGNTNPVDSYTVELREMGADGTESSITESIVAVPTCQCLIQLQPGQRYLISVRAVNIGGPSDRSEPITITTTGTFFYLLEDTAHPCLSISEDGFTIFYGDEELPISAMALDDNTFTRCVAVLGDLIPVRGRHYWEVEVDDGTEFRIGVAYEDTERNSYLGANSTSWCMRHILSPSRHKYEFLHNGWSPDLRVTVNPVRIGVALDYDRGTLSFFNVNLEQHLHTFHCHFQNYVHPCFSLDNPGALTVHNSIEAPEYTFI
;
A
#
# COMPACT_ATOMS: atom_id res chain seq x y z
N MET A 1 18.88 61.19 29.17
CA MET A 1 19.95 60.69 28.30
C MET A 1 19.29 59.75 27.32
N ASP A 2 19.10 60.29 26.12
CA ASP A 2 18.95 59.68 24.80
C ASP A 2 18.02 58.47 24.60
N LEU A 3 16.84 58.82 24.08
CA LEU A 3 16.16 58.10 23.01
C LEU A 3 17.05 58.16 21.74
N TYR A 4 17.32 57.00 21.12
CA TYR A 4 17.71 56.75 19.71
C TYR A 4 18.72 55.60 19.63
N GLU A 5 18.26 54.36 19.73
CA GLU A 5 18.83 53.16 19.11
C GLU A 5 17.95 51.97 19.52
N ILE A 6 17.86 50.93 18.68
CA ILE A 6 16.91 49.79 18.76
C ILE A 6 15.53 50.07 18.12
N ARG A 7 15.54 50.70 16.94
CA ARG A 7 14.58 50.45 15.86
C ARG A 7 15.39 50.27 14.58
N GLY A 8 15.88 49.05 14.35
CA GLY A 8 16.74 48.74 13.20
C GLY A 8 16.93 47.24 13.09
N GLY A 9 15.91 46.55 12.59
CA GLY A 9 15.95 45.10 12.35
C GLY A 9 14.73 44.50 11.65
N GLY A 10 13.69 45.29 11.36
CA GLY A 10 12.42 44.81 10.77
C GLY A 10 12.07 45.43 9.42
N LEU A 11 13.07 45.74 8.58
CA LEU A 11 12.86 46.31 7.23
C LEU A 11 13.63 45.54 6.13
N GLY A 12 14.30 44.43 6.45
CA GLY A 12 15.04 43.62 5.48
C GLY A 12 14.21 42.55 4.77
N VAL A 13 13.09 42.11 5.35
CA VAL A 13 12.34 40.94 4.84
C VAL A 13 11.20 41.33 3.87
N ILE A 14 10.70 42.57 3.95
CA ILE A 14 9.63 43.07 3.07
C ILE A 14 10.19 43.51 1.70
N ALA A 15 11.52 43.71 1.59
CA ALA A 15 12.16 44.05 0.31
C ALA A 15 12.43 42.81 -0.57
N GLU A 16 12.65 41.63 0.02
CA GLU A 16 12.84 40.37 -0.73
C GLU A 16 11.51 39.78 -1.24
N GLU A 17 10.39 39.97 -0.52
CA GLU A 17 9.06 39.58 -1.03
C GLU A 17 8.62 40.40 -2.26
N ALA A 18 9.11 41.62 -2.42
CA ALA A 18 8.79 42.47 -3.57
C ALA A 18 9.60 42.09 -4.83
N GLU A 19 10.85 41.64 -4.69
CA GLU A 19 11.66 41.16 -5.83
C GLU A 19 11.22 39.78 -6.32
N LEU A 20 10.73 38.90 -5.43
CA LEU A 20 10.22 37.58 -5.82
C LEU A 20 8.85 37.64 -6.53
N GLN A 21 8.02 38.65 -6.23
CA GLN A 21 6.76 38.87 -6.96
C GLN A 21 6.97 39.48 -8.36
N GLU A 22 8.02 40.27 -8.60
CA GLU A 22 8.36 40.76 -9.96
C GLU A 22 8.93 39.64 -10.86
N LEU A 23 9.74 38.73 -10.31
CA LEU A 23 10.24 37.55 -11.05
C LEU A 23 9.12 36.55 -11.43
N SER A 24 8.07 36.42 -10.60
CA SER A 24 6.90 35.60 -10.94
C SER A 24 6.05 36.19 -12.08
N ARG A 25 6.05 37.53 -12.24
CA ARG A 25 5.31 38.23 -13.30
C ARG A 25 6.03 38.25 -14.64
N GLU A 26 7.36 38.15 -14.68
CA GLU A 26 8.11 38.00 -15.94
C GLU A 26 8.05 36.57 -16.50
N SER A 27 7.84 35.55 -15.65
CA SER A 27 7.64 34.16 -16.07
C SER A 27 6.30 33.94 -16.81
N THR A 28 5.25 34.67 -16.46
CA THR A 28 3.92 34.50 -17.08
C THR A 28 3.75 35.26 -18.40
N ALA A 29 4.77 35.98 -18.87
CA ALA A 29 4.73 36.76 -20.12
C ALA A 29 5.39 36.05 -21.33
N MET A 30 5.92 34.83 -21.16
CA MET A 30 6.67 34.13 -22.22
C MET A 30 5.96 32.94 -22.87
N GLU A 31 4.65 32.78 -22.69
CA GLU A 31 3.84 31.77 -23.39
C GLU A 31 2.83 32.41 -24.35
N THR A 32 3.32 33.07 -25.39
CA THR A 32 2.55 33.28 -26.63
C THR A 32 3.49 33.34 -27.83
N TYR A 33 4.21 32.25 -28.11
CA TYR A 33 4.81 32.05 -29.43
C TYR A 33 3.93 31.13 -30.30
N ASN A 34 3.20 31.84 -31.15
CA ASN A 34 2.41 31.44 -32.31
C ASN A 34 3.05 30.27 -33.09
N VAL A 35 2.37 29.12 -33.15
CA VAL A 35 2.73 28.02 -34.07
C VAL A 35 2.33 28.45 -35.49
N GLY A 36 3.30 28.96 -36.24
CA GLY A 36 3.14 29.28 -37.65
C GLY A 36 3.02 28.01 -38.50
N SER A 37 2.02 28.01 -39.38
CA SER A 37 1.73 26.96 -40.37
C SER A 37 2.93 26.65 -41.30
N PRO A 38 3.05 25.42 -41.82
CA PRO A 38 4.13 25.06 -42.73
C PRO A 38 3.90 25.66 -44.13
N PRO A 39 4.95 26.11 -44.84
CA PRO A 39 4.81 26.53 -46.23
C PRO A 39 4.85 25.33 -47.18
N SER A 40 4.04 25.38 -48.24
CA SER A 40 4.08 24.46 -49.38
C SER A 40 5.31 24.70 -50.28
N PRO A 41 5.77 23.69 -51.05
CA PRO A 41 7.06 23.72 -51.75
C PRO A 41 6.95 24.38 -53.13
N THR A 42 8.00 25.10 -53.53
CA THR A 42 8.21 25.53 -54.91
C THR A 42 9.53 24.95 -55.41
N ALA A 43 9.45 24.37 -56.61
CA ALA A 43 10.47 23.63 -57.32
C ALA A 43 11.75 24.44 -57.64
N ALA A 44 12.91 23.78 -57.64
CA ALA A 44 13.61 23.32 -58.86
C ALA A 44 15.04 22.82 -58.52
N GLU A 45 15.35 21.60 -59.01
CA GLU A 45 16.62 21.08 -59.57
C GLU A 45 17.92 21.35 -58.75
N ASP A 46 18.78 20.40 -58.38
CA ASP A 46 19.43 19.37 -59.20
C ASP A 46 20.47 18.64 -58.31
N GLY A 47 20.76 17.35 -58.57
CA GLY A 47 22.06 16.74 -58.26
C GLY A 47 22.31 15.98 -56.94
N SER A 48 22.26 14.65 -57.05
CA SER A 48 23.24 13.66 -56.53
C SER A 48 23.29 13.34 -55.03
N ASP A 49 22.90 12.08 -54.76
CA ASP A 49 23.44 11.10 -53.80
C ASP A 49 23.44 11.43 -52.30
N GLY A 50 22.54 10.77 -51.58
CA GLY A 50 22.49 10.76 -50.11
C GLY A 50 21.39 9.87 -49.54
N GLU A 51 21.20 8.65 -50.02
CA GLU A 51 20.47 7.61 -49.28
C GLU A 51 21.40 7.06 -48.19
N GLU A 52 21.41 7.63 -46.97
CA GLU A 52 21.84 6.91 -45.76
C GLU A 52 21.54 7.56 -44.39
N ASP A 53 20.82 8.70 -44.27
CA ASP A 53 20.63 9.35 -42.95
C ASP A 53 19.25 9.17 -42.27
N ALA A 54 18.25 8.57 -42.94
CA ALA A 54 16.91 8.39 -42.34
C ALA A 54 16.84 7.26 -41.30
N PHE A 55 17.82 6.34 -41.26
CA PHE A 55 17.82 5.20 -40.34
C PHE A 55 18.38 5.53 -38.93
N LYS A 56 19.05 6.67 -38.75
CA LYS A 56 19.51 7.13 -37.42
C LYS A 56 18.51 8.00 -36.67
N GLU A 57 17.59 8.66 -37.39
CA GLU A 57 16.55 9.49 -36.77
C GLU A 57 15.57 8.64 -35.95
N GLY A 58 15.18 7.45 -36.40
CA GLY A 58 14.26 6.57 -35.65
C GLY A 58 14.85 5.96 -34.36
N GLU A 59 16.13 5.59 -34.36
CA GLU A 59 16.83 5.11 -33.14
C GLU A 59 17.04 6.24 -32.13
N THR A 60 17.42 7.44 -32.61
CA THR A 60 17.57 8.61 -31.73
C THR A 60 16.23 9.13 -31.21
N GLU A 61 15.16 9.04 -31.99
CA GLU A 61 13.80 9.41 -31.56
C GLU A 61 13.27 8.44 -30.49
N GLY A 62 13.56 7.14 -30.61
CA GLY A 62 13.26 6.15 -29.57
C GLY A 62 14.03 6.38 -28.27
N GLU A 63 15.34 6.68 -28.36
CA GLU A 63 16.16 7.05 -27.18
C GLU A 63 15.66 8.34 -26.53
N ILE A 64 15.23 9.34 -27.33
CA ILE A 64 14.66 10.59 -26.82
C ILE A 64 13.34 10.34 -26.09
N ILE A 65 12.48 9.46 -26.58
CA ILE A 65 11.22 9.09 -25.90
C ILE A 65 11.52 8.39 -24.57
N LEU A 66 12.46 7.44 -24.56
CA LEU A 66 12.86 6.73 -23.34
C LEU A 66 13.45 7.67 -22.27
N ILE A 67 14.32 8.59 -22.69
CA ILE A 67 14.90 9.62 -21.81
C ILE A 67 13.82 10.59 -21.32
N ARG A 68 12.86 10.95 -22.18
CA ARG A 68 11.72 11.79 -21.84
C ARG A 68 10.85 11.12 -20.78
N ASP A 69 10.52 9.85 -20.95
CA ASP A 69 9.67 9.12 -19.99
C ASP A 69 10.37 8.99 -18.63
N GLN A 70 11.68 8.70 -18.61
CA GLN A 70 12.50 8.71 -17.39
C GLN A 70 12.56 10.09 -16.72
N LEU A 71 12.64 11.17 -17.52
CA LEU A 71 12.60 12.54 -16.99
C LEU A 71 11.21 12.88 -16.45
N GLN A 72 10.13 12.44 -17.09
CA GLN A 72 8.77 12.66 -16.60
C GLN A 72 8.51 11.91 -15.29
N GLU A 73 9.01 10.69 -15.16
CA GLU A 73 8.95 9.93 -13.89
C GLU A 73 9.72 10.65 -12.78
N LYS A 74 10.95 11.12 -13.06
CA LYS A 74 11.73 11.92 -12.10
C LYS A 74 11.09 13.24 -11.73
N VAL A 75 10.44 13.91 -12.68
CA VAL A 75 9.68 15.15 -12.40
C VAL A 75 8.50 14.83 -11.49
N ALA A 76 7.76 13.75 -11.74
CA ALA A 76 6.63 13.35 -10.89
C ALA A 76 7.09 12.98 -9.46
N GLU A 77 8.22 12.29 -9.31
CA GLU A 77 8.83 12.03 -7.99
C GLU A 77 9.23 13.33 -7.28
N MET A 78 9.83 14.28 -8.01
CA MET A 78 10.26 15.55 -7.45
C MET A 78 9.09 16.45 -7.07
N GLU A 79 8.01 16.47 -7.87
CA GLU A 79 6.76 17.15 -7.56
C GLU A 79 6.07 16.53 -6.33
N SER A 80 6.04 15.20 -6.25
CA SER A 80 5.52 14.50 -5.06
C SER A 80 6.33 14.82 -3.80
N PHE A 81 7.66 14.89 -3.92
CA PHE A 81 8.53 15.27 -2.82
C PHE A 81 8.35 16.74 -2.42
N ALA A 82 8.22 17.64 -3.39
CA ALA A 82 7.95 19.05 -3.15
C ALA A 82 6.60 19.26 -2.43
N GLY A 83 5.55 18.55 -2.84
CA GLY A 83 4.26 18.58 -2.16
C GLY A 83 4.35 18.08 -0.72
N HIS A 84 5.15 17.04 -0.46
CA HIS A 84 5.37 16.56 0.90
C HIS A 84 6.18 17.56 1.74
N LEU A 85 7.16 18.26 1.15
CA LEU A 85 7.89 19.33 1.81
C LEU A 85 7.00 20.53 2.14
N GLU A 86 6.06 20.91 1.27
CA GLU A 86 5.08 21.96 1.54
C GLU A 86 4.17 21.58 2.71
N GLU A 87 3.68 20.34 2.76
CA GLU A 87 2.87 19.84 3.87
C GLU A 87 3.65 19.87 5.20
N ILE A 88 4.93 19.47 5.18
CA ILE A 88 5.82 19.59 6.33
C ILE A 88 6.00 21.06 6.73
N PHE A 89 6.21 21.96 5.77
CA PHE A 89 6.39 23.39 6.04
C PHE A 89 5.16 24.01 6.68
N LEU A 90 3.97 23.74 6.14
CA LEU A 90 2.70 24.20 6.69
C LEU A 90 2.49 23.66 8.12
N THR A 91 2.80 22.40 8.35
CA THR A 91 2.72 21.78 9.68
C THR A 91 3.67 22.47 10.65
N VAL A 92 4.92 22.72 10.25
CA VAL A 92 5.92 23.41 11.08
C VAL A 92 5.45 24.83 11.42
N GLU A 93 5.00 25.62 10.43
CA GLU A 93 4.47 26.97 10.64
C GLU A 93 3.25 26.97 11.60
N GLU A 94 2.31 26.04 11.42
CA GLU A 94 1.16 25.93 12.31
C GLU A 94 1.57 25.58 13.76
N ASN A 95 2.57 24.70 13.92
CA ASN A 95 3.11 24.33 15.22
C ASN A 95 3.79 25.51 15.92
N PHE A 96 4.61 26.26 15.18
CA PHE A 96 5.24 27.48 15.70
C PHE A 96 4.19 28.52 16.10
N GLY A 97 3.17 28.75 15.25
CA GLY A 97 2.10 29.69 15.55
C GLY A 97 1.27 29.29 16.78
N ARG A 98 0.96 27.99 16.94
CA ARG A 98 0.23 27.49 18.12
C ARG A 98 1.05 27.58 19.40
N GLN A 99 2.34 27.27 19.32
CA GLN A 99 3.26 27.40 20.45
C GLN A 99 3.41 28.86 20.88
N GLU A 100 3.52 29.78 19.94
CA GLU A 100 3.56 31.22 20.22
C GLU A 100 2.28 31.69 20.92
N GLN A 101 1.10 31.31 20.41
CA GLN A 101 -0.19 31.64 21.04
C GLN A 101 -0.32 31.06 22.45
N HIS A 102 0.13 29.81 22.67
CA HIS A 102 0.09 29.19 23.99
C HIS A 102 1.00 29.93 24.98
N LEU A 103 2.23 30.30 24.58
CA LEU A 103 3.10 31.13 25.41
C LEU A 103 2.46 32.49 25.70
N GLU A 104 1.90 33.15 24.69
CA GLU A 104 1.26 34.46 24.83
C GLU A 104 0.08 34.40 25.81
N GLN A 105 -0.80 33.40 25.66
CA GLN A 105 -1.93 33.19 26.56
C GLN A 105 -1.46 32.96 28.00
N HIS A 106 -0.45 32.12 28.21
CA HIS A 106 0.06 31.83 29.55
C HIS A 106 0.76 33.05 30.19
N TYR A 107 1.47 33.86 29.41
CA TYR A 107 2.02 35.15 29.90
C TYR A 107 0.91 36.13 30.28
N ASN A 108 -0.15 36.20 29.48
CA ASN A 108 -1.32 37.02 29.78
C ASN A 108 -2.01 36.59 31.08
N ASP A 109 -2.14 35.29 31.33
CA ASP A 109 -2.72 34.75 32.57
C ASP A 109 -1.89 35.13 33.81
N VAL A 110 -0.55 35.08 33.70
CA VAL A 110 0.35 35.52 34.79
C VAL A 110 0.21 37.02 35.04
N LEU A 111 0.18 37.83 33.98
CA LEU A 111 0.00 39.29 34.09
C LEU A 111 -1.36 39.65 34.69
N GLN A 112 -2.42 38.95 34.28
CA GLN A 112 -3.76 39.15 34.81
C GLN A 112 -3.83 38.80 36.30
N THR A 113 -3.23 37.67 36.69
CA THR A 113 -3.18 37.24 38.10
C THR A 113 -2.41 38.26 38.95
N LEU A 114 -1.27 38.77 38.45
CA LEU A 114 -0.51 39.83 39.12
C LEU A 114 -1.31 41.12 39.27
N SER A 115 -2.01 41.55 38.21
CA SER A 115 -2.86 42.75 38.23
C SER A 115 -3.98 42.61 39.26
N GLN A 116 -4.67 41.47 39.27
CA GLN A 116 -5.75 41.22 40.24
C GLN A 116 -5.23 41.28 41.68
N ARG A 117 -4.05 40.71 41.96
CA ARG A 117 -3.46 40.74 43.30
C ARG A 117 -3.03 42.15 43.72
N GLN A 118 -2.54 42.95 42.77
CA GLN A 118 -2.24 44.36 43.02
C GLN A 118 -3.50 45.13 43.39
N ASP A 119 -4.61 44.95 42.67
CA ASP A 119 -5.89 45.60 42.92
C ASP A 119 -6.48 45.18 44.28
N GLU A 120 -6.46 43.88 44.60
CA GLU A 120 -6.92 43.37 45.89
C GLU A 120 -6.10 43.92 47.07
N SER A 121 -4.78 44.04 46.89
CA SER A 121 -3.89 44.62 47.91
C SER A 121 -4.17 46.11 48.11
N ALA A 122 -4.35 46.85 47.01
CA ALA A 122 -4.70 48.28 47.06
C ALA A 122 -6.05 48.52 47.74
N ALA A 123 -7.07 47.71 47.41
CA ALA A 123 -8.39 47.79 48.04
C ALA A 123 -8.35 47.50 49.54
N ARG A 124 -7.59 46.48 49.97
CA ARG A 124 -7.39 46.18 51.40
C ARG A 124 -6.73 47.35 52.14
N LEU A 125 -5.74 47.98 51.54
CA LEU A 125 -5.06 49.13 52.14
C LEU A 125 -5.99 50.35 52.22
N GLU A 126 -6.83 50.57 51.22
CA GLU A 126 -7.81 51.65 51.21
C GLU A 126 -8.90 51.45 52.28
N GLU A 127 -9.38 50.21 52.48
CA GLU A 127 -10.33 49.90 53.54
C GLU A 127 -9.70 50.05 54.94
N GLU A 128 -8.44 49.64 55.12
CA GLU A 128 -7.72 49.86 56.38
C GLU A 128 -7.55 51.37 56.65
N LYS A 129 -7.17 52.15 55.64
CA LYS A 129 -7.08 53.61 55.74
C LYS A 129 -8.43 54.22 56.14
N LYS A 130 -9.52 53.80 55.50
CA LYS A 130 -10.87 54.28 55.79
C LYS A 130 -11.27 53.97 57.24
N SER A 131 -11.09 52.73 57.67
CA SER A 131 -11.36 52.28 59.04
C SER A 131 -10.58 53.09 60.08
N LYS A 132 -9.27 53.30 59.86
CA LYS A 132 -8.44 54.14 60.75
C LYS A 132 -8.90 55.60 60.78
N LEU A 133 -9.26 56.17 59.63
CA LEU A 133 -9.78 57.54 59.55
C LEU A 133 -11.13 57.70 60.26
N GLU A 134 -12.04 56.73 60.11
CA GLU A 134 -13.34 56.70 60.80
C GLU A 134 -13.15 56.63 62.32
N ALA A 135 -12.22 55.80 62.81
CA ALA A 135 -11.89 55.71 64.23
C ALA A 135 -11.34 57.04 64.78
N LEU A 136 -10.41 57.68 64.06
CA LEU A 136 -9.88 58.99 64.43
C LEU A 136 -10.96 60.09 64.43
N TYR A 137 -11.85 60.08 63.43
CA TYR A 137 -12.95 61.03 63.34
C TYR A 137 -13.96 60.83 64.48
N GLY A 138 -14.28 59.58 64.82
CA GLY A 138 -15.12 59.24 65.97
C GLY A 138 -14.53 59.73 67.28
N GLN A 139 -13.22 59.55 67.49
CA GLN A 139 -12.52 60.05 68.66
C GLN A 139 -12.54 61.59 68.73
N LEU A 140 -12.32 62.27 67.60
CA LEU A 140 -12.40 63.74 67.52
C LEU A 140 -13.79 64.26 67.90
N LEU A 141 -14.85 63.60 67.40
CA LEU A 141 -16.23 63.97 67.70
C LEU A 141 -16.55 63.80 69.19
N ALA A 142 -16.12 62.68 69.79
CA ALA A 142 -16.30 62.42 71.22
C ALA A 142 -15.57 63.47 72.08
N CYS A 143 -14.32 63.82 71.73
CA CYS A 143 -13.59 64.90 72.38
C CYS A 143 -14.30 66.26 72.23
N GLY A 144 -14.84 66.56 71.05
CA GLY A 144 -15.63 67.77 70.80
C GLY A 144 -16.88 67.85 71.70
N GLN A 145 -17.64 66.75 71.79
CA GLN A 145 -18.82 66.67 72.65
C GLN A 145 -18.47 66.85 74.14
N ALA A 146 -17.39 66.24 74.61
CA ALA A 146 -16.91 66.42 75.98
C ALA A 146 -16.48 67.87 76.26
N LEU A 147 -15.83 68.53 75.28
CA LEU A 147 -15.44 69.93 75.37
C LEU A 147 -16.66 70.87 75.41
N ASP A 148 -17.67 70.63 74.58
CA ASP A 148 -18.92 71.40 74.57
C ASP A 148 -19.70 71.23 75.88
N ALA A 149 -19.80 70.01 76.40
CA ALA A 149 -20.43 69.73 77.70
C ALA A 149 -19.68 70.43 78.85
N SER A 150 -18.36 70.41 78.83
CA SER A 150 -17.52 71.14 79.79
C SER A 150 -17.77 72.66 79.72
N LYS A 151 -17.86 73.22 78.51
CA LYS A 151 -18.15 74.64 78.29
C LYS A 151 -19.53 75.04 78.80
N GLU A 152 -20.57 74.23 78.56
CA GLU A 152 -21.92 74.45 79.10
C GLU A 152 -21.92 74.44 80.64
N LEU A 153 -21.22 73.48 81.25
CA LEU A 153 -21.08 73.41 82.71
C LEU A 153 -20.36 74.64 83.28
N ILE A 154 -19.33 75.15 82.60
CA ILE A 154 -18.63 76.38 83.00
C ILE A 154 -19.56 77.59 82.89
N GLU A 155 -20.32 77.71 81.80
CA GLU A 155 -21.23 78.85 81.57
C GLU A 155 -22.38 78.85 82.59
N THR A 156 -22.98 77.70 82.86
CA THR A 156 -24.02 77.56 83.90
C THR A 156 -23.48 77.85 85.30
N ALA A 157 -22.24 77.46 85.62
CA ALA A 157 -21.59 77.84 86.87
C ALA A 157 -21.37 79.35 86.99
N GLN A 158 -20.94 80.01 85.90
CA GLN A 158 -20.75 81.46 85.85
C GLN A 158 -22.07 82.21 86.00
N GLU A 159 -23.16 81.72 85.40
CA GLU A 159 -24.47 82.34 85.48
C GLU A 159 -25.06 82.25 86.90
N VAL A 160 -24.90 81.09 87.54
CA VAL A 160 -25.26 80.92 88.96
C VAL A 160 -24.48 81.89 89.86
N TYR A 161 -23.20 82.15 89.56
CA TYR A 161 -22.39 83.13 90.29
C TYR A 161 -22.85 84.58 90.06
N ARG A 162 -23.35 84.93 88.86
CA ARG A 162 -23.83 86.28 88.53
C ARG A 162 -25.24 86.59 89.06
N SER A 163 -25.99 85.59 89.51
CA SER A 163 -27.36 85.77 90.01
C SER A 163 -27.43 86.67 91.25
N GLN A 164 -28.26 87.72 91.20
CA GLN A 164 -28.49 88.65 92.32
C GLN A 164 -29.58 88.17 93.30
N ASP A 165 -30.39 87.17 92.91
CA ASP A 165 -31.46 86.61 93.76
C ASP A 165 -30.91 85.48 94.65
N LYS A 166 -30.71 85.79 95.93
CA LYS A 166 -30.19 84.86 96.95
C LYS A 166 -31.03 83.58 97.10
N ARG A 167 -32.34 83.63 96.84
CA ARG A 167 -33.25 82.49 97.04
C ARG A 167 -33.20 81.54 95.83
N LEU A 168 -33.05 82.09 94.63
CA LEU A 168 -32.84 81.32 93.40
C LEU A 168 -31.43 80.69 93.40
N LEU A 169 -30.41 81.46 93.79
CA LEU A 169 -29.02 81.02 93.86
C LEU A 169 -28.83 79.80 94.78
N LEU A 170 -29.42 79.81 95.99
CA LEU A 170 -29.39 78.65 96.89
C LEU A 170 -30.08 77.40 96.31
N LYS A 171 -31.07 77.57 95.42
CA LYS A 171 -31.81 76.47 94.79
C LYS A 171 -31.05 75.85 93.61
N THR A 172 -30.25 76.63 92.87
CA THR A 172 -29.50 76.17 91.69
C THR A 172 -28.04 75.84 91.96
N VAL A 173 -27.39 76.42 92.99
CA VAL A 173 -25.96 76.15 93.29
C VAL A 173 -25.67 74.68 93.56
N MET A 174 -26.43 74.04 94.45
CA MET A 174 -26.16 72.64 94.85
C MET A 174 -26.34 71.65 93.67
N PRO A 175 -27.40 71.75 92.84
CA PRO A 175 -27.51 70.96 91.61
C PRO A 175 -26.37 71.18 90.63
N THR A 176 -25.93 72.43 90.42
CA THR A 176 -24.85 72.74 89.48
C THR A 176 -23.51 72.21 89.97
N ILE A 177 -23.18 72.35 91.26
CA ILE A 177 -21.97 71.76 91.85
C ILE A 177 -21.98 70.24 91.69
N LYS A 178 -23.13 69.60 91.97
CA LYS A 178 -23.24 68.15 91.83
C LYS A 178 -23.03 67.68 90.37
N ARG A 179 -23.56 68.41 89.38
CA ARG A 179 -23.34 68.12 87.95
C ARG A 179 -21.86 68.28 87.56
N ILE A 180 -21.16 69.27 88.10
CA ILE A 180 -19.73 69.49 87.85
C ILE A 180 -18.90 68.38 88.51
N GLU A 181 -19.20 68.02 89.75
CA GLU A 181 -18.52 66.93 90.46
C GLU A 181 -18.77 65.56 89.81
N GLU A 182 -19.96 65.32 89.26
CA GLU A 182 -20.26 64.11 88.49
C GLU A 182 -19.47 64.08 87.17
N PHE A 183 -19.42 65.18 86.42
CA PHE A 183 -18.63 65.25 85.19
C PHE A 183 -17.12 65.13 85.45
N ALA A 184 -16.61 65.70 86.55
CA ALA A 184 -15.20 65.62 86.91
C ALA A 184 -14.73 64.22 87.35
N LYS A 185 -15.65 63.28 87.59
CA LYS A 185 -15.32 61.87 87.87
C LYS A 185 -15.06 61.05 86.60
N ASP A 186 -15.59 61.48 85.46
CA ASP A 186 -15.35 60.83 84.17
C ASP A 186 -14.04 61.36 83.60
N GLU A 187 -12.99 60.55 83.68
CA GLU A 187 -11.67 60.89 83.12
C GLU A 187 -11.73 60.77 81.60
N VAL A 188 -11.57 61.88 80.88
CA VAL A 188 -11.53 61.87 79.41
C VAL A 188 -10.15 61.38 78.96
N ASP A 189 -10.10 60.14 78.46
CA ASP A 189 -8.88 59.56 77.91
C ASP A 189 -8.48 60.27 76.60
N LEU A 190 -7.31 60.89 76.60
CA LEU A 190 -6.74 61.63 75.46
C LEU A 190 -5.71 60.79 74.67
N THR A 191 -5.58 59.51 74.96
CA THR A 191 -4.65 58.63 74.24
C THR A 191 -5.22 58.24 72.87
N LEU A 192 -4.35 58.13 71.87
CA LEU A 192 -4.76 57.84 70.50
C LEU A 192 -5.30 56.39 70.41
N SER A 193 -6.55 56.24 69.99
CA SER A 193 -7.23 54.92 69.94
C SER A 193 -6.73 53.99 68.84
N THR A 194 -5.97 54.50 67.87
CA THR A 194 -5.62 53.78 66.64
C THR A 194 -4.14 53.91 66.31
N CYS A 195 -3.47 52.81 65.96
CA CYS A 195 -2.06 52.80 65.54
C CYS A 195 -1.87 53.47 64.16
N LEU A 196 -0.82 54.29 64.01
CA LEU A 196 -0.52 55.08 62.80
C LEU A 196 0.19 54.29 61.69
N GLU A 197 0.76 53.13 62.01
CA GLU A 197 1.47 52.30 61.03
C GLU A 197 0.51 51.39 60.26
N PHE A 198 0.82 51.17 58.98
CA PHE A 198 0.17 50.16 58.14
C PHE A 198 0.96 48.86 58.23
N ASN A 199 0.29 47.75 58.54
CA ASN A 199 0.91 46.44 58.45
C ASN A 199 0.68 45.89 57.04
N THR A 200 1.63 46.08 56.13
CA THR A 200 1.63 45.37 54.85
C THR A 200 2.20 43.97 55.05
N PRO A 201 1.39 42.88 54.95
CA PRO A 201 1.95 41.54 54.88
C PRO A 201 2.77 41.41 53.59
N LEU A 202 3.92 40.74 53.64
CA LEU A 202 4.64 40.35 52.43
C LEU A 202 3.68 39.54 51.54
N ALA A 203 3.44 39.99 50.31
CA ALA A 203 2.57 39.25 49.40
C ALA A 203 3.20 37.88 49.11
N ASP A 204 2.48 36.79 49.43
CA ASP A 204 2.87 35.45 49.00
C ASP A 204 2.64 35.34 47.48
N LEU A 205 3.74 35.13 46.75
CA LEU A 205 3.81 35.00 45.29
C LEU A 205 4.12 33.54 44.88
N SER A 206 3.90 32.58 45.78
CA SER A 206 4.09 31.15 45.52
C SER A 206 3.32 30.66 44.30
N ASP A 207 2.07 31.06 44.12
CA ASP A 207 1.25 30.69 42.96
C ASP A 207 1.86 31.19 41.64
N VAL A 208 2.31 32.45 41.60
CA VAL A 208 2.99 33.05 40.43
C VAL A 208 4.30 32.34 40.14
N LYS A 209 5.07 31.98 41.18
CA LYS A 209 6.28 31.19 41.03
C LYS A 209 6.00 29.80 40.44
N THR A 210 4.91 29.16 40.87
CA THR A 210 4.49 27.85 40.38
C THR A 210 4.06 27.92 38.91
N MET A 211 3.34 28.98 38.53
CA MET A 211 3.00 29.28 37.13
C MET A 211 4.25 29.60 36.29
N MET A 212 5.27 30.25 36.86
CA MET A 212 6.53 30.52 36.16
C MET A 212 7.35 29.25 35.95
N ASP A 213 7.33 28.35 36.94
CA ASP A 213 8.07 27.08 36.89
C ASP A 213 7.43 26.08 35.89
N SER A 214 6.12 26.17 35.61
CA SER A 214 5.44 25.35 34.60
C SER A 214 5.73 25.75 33.14
N ILE A 215 6.31 26.93 32.89
CA ILE A 215 6.65 27.41 31.54
C ILE A 215 7.80 26.60 30.90
N ASN A 216 8.63 25.93 31.70
CA ASN A 216 9.84 25.24 31.23
C ASN A 216 9.72 23.70 31.16
N VAL A 217 8.55 23.12 31.42
CA VAL A 217 8.39 21.65 31.42
C VAL A 217 7.71 21.23 30.13
N VAL A 218 8.51 20.86 29.13
CA VAL A 218 8.04 20.16 27.93
C VAL A 218 7.46 18.81 28.38
N PRO A 219 6.18 18.48 28.13
CA PRO A 219 5.62 17.18 28.49
C PRO A 219 6.25 16.06 27.66
N ALA A 220 6.15 14.81 28.12
CA ALA A 220 6.54 13.66 27.29
C ALA A 220 5.65 13.60 26.03
N PRO A 221 6.17 13.12 24.88
CA PRO A 221 5.43 13.15 23.63
C PRO A 221 4.20 12.25 23.68
N SER A 222 3.19 12.58 22.89
CA SER A 222 2.05 11.73 22.62
C SER A 222 2.45 10.52 21.77
N ALA A 223 1.62 9.49 21.77
CA ALA A 223 1.86 8.29 20.95
C ALA A 223 1.85 8.66 19.46
N PRO A 224 2.88 8.32 18.68
CA PRO A 224 2.85 8.54 17.24
C PRO A 224 1.80 7.63 16.58
N VAL A 225 1.40 7.99 15.36
CA VAL A 225 0.42 7.24 14.57
C VAL A 225 1.11 6.71 13.32
N ILE A 226 1.22 5.38 13.19
CA ILE A 226 1.74 4.76 11.97
C ILE A 226 0.69 4.88 10.87
N ASN A 227 1.11 5.37 9.70
CA ASN A 227 0.25 5.52 8.55
C ASN A 227 -0.08 4.13 7.96
N PRO A 228 -1.23 3.94 7.29
CA PRO A 228 -1.48 2.70 6.55
C PRO A 228 -0.40 2.45 5.48
N GLN A 229 -0.12 1.17 5.19
CA GLN A 229 0.78 0.81 4.10
C GLN A 229 0.22 1.36 2.77
N MET A 230 1.03 2.17 2.08
CA MET A 230 0.68 2.67 0.75
C MET A 230 0.93 1.60 -0.30
N PRO A 231 0.16 1.56 -1.40
CA PRO A 231 0.46 0.69 -2.54
C PRO A 231 1.88 0.94 -3.05
N ASN A 232 2.61 -0.12 -3.38
CA ASN A 232 3.99 -0.07 -3.91
C ASN A 232 5.02 0.57 -2.95
N SER A 233 4.72 0.69 -1.65
CA SER A 233 5.68 1.17 -0.65
C SER A 233 6.57 0.05 -0.09
N ALA A 234 6.40 -1.17 -0.58
CA ALA A 234 7.17 -2.34 -0.17
C ALA A 234 7.96 -2.90 -1.35
N THR A 235 9.04 -3.61 -1.03
CA THR A 235 9.72 -4.51 -1.97
C THR A 235 9.60 -5.93 -1.46
N GLN A 236 10.21 -6.87 -2.19
CA GLN A 236 10.24 -8.28 -1.77
C GLN A 236 10.94 -8.48 -0.41
N THR A 237 11.86 -7.60 -0.03
CA THR A 237 12.67 -7.73 1.20
C THR A 237 12.70 -6.47 2.06
N SER A 238 11.89 -5.46 1.73
CA SER A 238 11.86 -4.21 2.48
C SER A 238 10.47 -3.59 2.59
N LEU A 239 10.27 -2.82 3.66
CA LEU A 239 9.04 -2.08 3.94
C LEU A 239 9.38 -0.61 4.20
N ARG A 240 8.78 0.30 3.45
CA ARG A 240 8.79 1.73 3.77
C ARG A 240 7.63 2.05 4.70
N VAL A 241 7.95 2.54 5.89
CA VAL A 241 7.00 2.83 6.97
C VAL A 241 7.09 4.31 7.31
N CYS A 242 5.93 4.97 7.40
CA CYS A 242 5.82 6.38 7.73
C CYS A 242 4.86 6.54 8.91
N TRP A 243 5.10 7.52 9.76
CA TRP A 243 4.23 7.86 10.89
C TRP A 243 4.10 9.36 11.06
N SER A 244 3.07 9.77 11.78
CA SER A 244 2.78 11.16 12.11
C SER A 244 2.76 11.35 13.63
N LEU A 245 2.96 12.61 14.05
CA LEU A 245 2.88 13.05 15.44
C LEU A 245 1.74 14.03 15.61
N PHE A 246 1.33 14.21 16.86
CA PHE A 246 0.53 15.37 17.24
C PHE A 246 1.42 16.62 17.21
N SER A 247 0.87 17.69 16.65
CA SER A 247 1.55 18.93 16.27
C SER A 247 2.39 19.61 17.37
N ASP A 248 2.09 19.35 18.63
CA ASP A 248 2.63 20.13 19.75
C ASP A 248 3.78 19.40 20.47
N ASP A 249 4.15 18.20 20.03
CA ASP A 249 5.19 17.39 20.66
C ASP A 249 6.59 17.69 20.11
N THR A 250 7.53 17.98 21.00
CA THR A 250 8.96 18.01 20.64
C THR A 250 9.56 16.61 20.83
N VAL A 251 10.20 16.09 19.78
CA VAL A 251 10.75 14.72 19.75
C VAL A 251 12.21 14.75 19.33
N GLU A 252 13.07 14.05 20.07
CA GLU A 252 14.50 13.92 19.75
C GLU A 252 14.79 12.78 18.79
N TYR A 253 14.13 11.63 19.01
CA TYR A 253 14.23 10.44 18.18
C TYR A 253 13.03 9.52 18.37
N TYR A 254 12.87 8.60 17.41
CA TYR A 254 11.89 7.53 17.39
C TYR A 254 12.58 6.18 17.52
N GLU A 255 11.88 5.23 18.12
CA GLU A 255 12.24 3.82 18.06
C GLU A 255 11.13 3.05 17.34
N LEU A 256 11.43 2.56 16.14
CA LEU A 256 10.55 1.68 15.38
C LEU A 256 10.84 0.24 15.76
N TYR A 257 9.80 -0.48 16.13
CA TYR A 257 9.83 -1.90 16.48
C TYR A 257 9.09 -2.70 15.43
N TYR A 258 9.61 -3.87 15.07
CA TYR A 258 8.96 -4.75 14.12
C TYR A 258 9.25 -6.22 14.41
N ARG A 259 8.30 -7.08 14.05
CA ARG A 259 8.46 -8.54 14.13
C ARG A 259 7.62 -9.25 13.07
N PRO A 260 8.05 -10.43 12.59
CA PRO A 260 7.23 -11.24 11.70
C PRO A 260 6.01 -11.78 12.45
N VAL A 261 4.87 -11.81 11.77
CA VAL A 261 3.65 -12.50 12.23
C VAL A 261 3.78 -13.95 11.80
N LEU A 262 4.00 -14.85 12.77
CA LEU A 262 4.03 -16.29 12.53
C LEU A 262 2.61 -16.84 12.72
N GLU A 263 2.01 -17.38 11.67
CA GLU A 263 0.84 -18.26 11.81
C GLU A 263 1.30 -19.56 12.48
N ASP A 264 0.59 -19.98 13.53
CA ASP A 264 0.83 -21.15 14.38
C ASP A 264 1.99 -21.09 15.38
N THR A 265 1.76 -20.40 16.51
CA THR A 265 2.33 -20.82 17.79
C THR A 265 1.21 -21.44 18.65
N PRO A 266 1.30 -22.74 19.03
CA PRO A 266 0.42 -23.31 20.04
C PRO A 266 0.51 -22.47 21.31
N ALA A 267 -0.62 -22.29 22.01
CA ALA A 267 -0.78 -21.41 23.18
C ALA A 267 0.12 -21.71 24.40
N ASP A 268 1.14 -22.56 24.25
CA ASP A 268 2.02 -23.04 25.31
C ASP A 268 3.53 -22.83 25.02
N SER A 269 3.90 -22.11 23.95
CA SER A 269 5.30 -21.71 23.74
C SER A 269 5.58 -20.37 24.42
N THR A 270 6.42 -20.37 25.46
CA THR A 270 7.03 -19.18 26.08
C THR A 270 8.05 -18.48 25.16
N PHE A 271 7.91 -18.61 23.84
CA PHE A 271 8.75 -17.94 22.85
C PHE A 271 8.14 -16.57 22.56
N THR A 272 8.65 -15.54 23.22
CA THR A 272 8.42 -14.16 22.78
C THR A 272 9.12 -13.99 21.43
N PRO A 273 8.41 -13.66 20.33
CA PRO A 273 9.06 -13.41 19.04
C PRO A 273 10.13 -12.35 19.19
N GLN A 274 11.31 -12.57 18.61
CA GLN A 274 12.40 -11.60 18.65
C GLN A 274 11.94 -10.31 17.98
N VAL A 275 11.84 -9.24 18.77
CA VAL A 275 11.47 -7.91 18.28
C VAL A 275 12.74 -7.21 17.81
N SER A 276 12.76 -6.83 16.54
CA SER A 276 13.81 -5.99 15.99
C SER A 276 13.48 -4.52 16.24
N LYS A 277 14.50 -3.69 16.41
CA LYS A 277 14.33 -2.26 16.69
C LYS A 277 15.29 -1.40 15.87
N VAL A 278 14.83 -0.22 15.46
CA VAL A 278 15.61 0.78 14.73
C VAL A 278 15.37 2.15 15.36
N THR A 279 16.46 2.87 15.65
CA THR A 279 16.41 4.22 16.24
C THR A 279 16.68 5.27 15.17
N LEU A 280 15.79 6.26 15.04
CA LEU A 280 15.72 7.16 13.88
C LEU A 280 15.33 8.58 14.33
N LYS A 281 15.60 9.60 13.51
CA LYS A 281 15.16 10.99 13.77
C LYS A 281 14.03 11.45 12.86
N GLU A 282 13.85 10.77 11.74
CA GLU A 282 12.85 11.10 10.73
C GLU A 282 11.53 10.39 11.06
N THR A 283 10.44 10.86 10.46
CA THR A 283 9.09 10.28 10.57
C THR A 283 8.84 9.14 9.57
N HIS A 284 9.91 8.64 8.93
CA HIS A 284 9.85 7.53 8.00
C HIS A 284 11.09 6.63 8.11
N CYS A 285 10.95 5.38 7.69
CA CYS A 285 12.02 4.39 7.68
C CYS A 285 11.81 3.35 6.58
N THR A 286 12.89 2.87 5.98
CA THR A 286 12.86 1.65 5.17
C THR A 286 13.52 0.52 5.96
N VAL A 287 12.73 -0.47 6.37
CA VAL A 287 13.21 -1.69 7.02
C VAL A 287 13.59 -2.69 5.94
N ALA A 288 14.82 -3.22 5.96
CA ALA A 288 15.33 -4.19 4.98
C ALA A 288 15.55 -5.58 5.60
N ASP A 289 16.03 -6.52 4.79
CA ASP A 289 16.33 -7.92 5.16
C ASP A 289 15.11 -8.70 5.70
N LEU A 290 13.95 -8.39 5.13
CA LEU A 290 12.69 -9.05 5.44
C LEU A 290 12.42 -10.24 4.51
N LEU A 291 11.57 -11.16 4.96
CA LEU A 291 11.15 -12.31 4.17
C LEU A 291 10.13 -11.86 3.11
N PRO A 292 10.12 -12.48 1.91
CA PRO A 292 9.14 -12.23 0.87
C PRO A 292 7.75 -12.73 1.27
N ASN A 293 6.72 -12.06 0.75
CA ASN A 293 5.31 -12.34 1.02
C ASN A 293 4.98 -12.57 2.51
N ALA A 294 5.64 -11.84 3.41
CA ALA A 294 5.53 -12.04 4.85
C ALA A 294 4.86 -10.83 5.51
N GLN A 295 4.03 -11.13 6.50
CA GLN A 295 3.35 -10.11 7.28
C GLN A 295 4.20 -9.71 8.49
N TYR A 296 4.34 -8.40 8.70
CA TYR A 296 5.08 -7.80 9.80
C TYR A 296 4.16 -6.93 10.64
N GLU A 297 4.28 -7.08 11.96
CA GLU A 297 3.64 -6.19 12.93
C GLU A 297 4.65 -5.12 13.34
N LEU A 298 4.30 -3.84 13.17
CA LEU A 298 5.15 -2.70 13.46
C LEU A 298 4.49 -1.72 14.43
N TRP A 299 5.28 -1.11 15.30
CA TRP A 299 4.86 -0.03 16.19
C TRP A 299 6.03 0.91 16.49
N VAL A 300 5.74 2.16 16.84
CA VAL A 300 6.75 3.20 17.07
C VAL A 300 6.53 3.91 18.40
N THR A 301 7.62 4.33 19.04
CA THR A 301 7.61 5.23 20.21
C THR A 301 8.42 6.48 19.92
N ALA A 302 8.03 7.62 20.47
CA ALA A 302 8.76 8.88 20.40
C ALA A 302 9.41 9.19 21.76
N THR A 303 10.63 9.72 21.75
CA THR A 303 11.36 10.09 22.97
C THR A 303 11.80 11.54 22.92
N ASN A 304 11.65 12.24 24.05
CA ASN A 304 12.19 13.58 24.26
C ASN A 304 12.96 13.68 25.58
N THR A 305 13.39 14.91 25.94
CA THR A 305 14.14 15.19 27.17
C THR A 305 13.41 14.80 28.46
N THR A 306 12.07 14.74 28.41
CA THR A 306 11.21 14.47 29.56
C THR A 306 10.84 13.00 29.68
N GLY A 307 10.75 12.27 28.58
CA GLY A 307 10.46 10.83 28.62
C GLY A 307 10.07 10.22 27.27
N ILE A 308 9.58 8.98 27.35
CA ILE A 308 9.16 8.16 26.21
C ILE A 308 7.63 8.20 26.13
N SER A 309 7.09 8.35 24.92
CA SER A 309 5.66 8.27 24.64
C SER A 309 5.12 6.85 24.89
N PRO A 310 3.79 6.68 25.01
CA PRO A 310 3.18 5.39 24.77
C PRO A 310 3.48 4.89 23.35
N ALA A 311 3.47 3.57 23.14
CA ALA A 311 3.62 2.98 21.82
C ALA A 311 2.41 3.31 20.93
N SER A 312 2.66 3.48 19.63
CA SER A 312 1.60 3.58 18.63
C SER A 312 0.70 2.34 18.65
N GLU A 313 -0.49 2.47 18.06
CA GLU A 313 -1.22 1.29 17.63
C GLU A 313 -0.35 0.47 16.66
N LYS A 314 -0.52 -0.85 16.73
CA LYS A 314 0.28 -1.77 15.92
C LYS A 314 -0.27 -1.83 14.51
N ALA A 315 0.57 -1.57 13.52
CA ALA A 315 0.22 -1.66 12.12
C ALA A 315 0.70 -2.98 11.52
N LEU A 316 -0.07 -3.50 10.56
CA LEU A 316 0.26 -4.72 9.83
C LEU A 316 0.67 -4.34 8.41
N TYR A 317 1.87 -4.72 8.04
CA TYR A 317 2.42 -4.50 6.70
C TYR A 317 2.77 -5.84 6.06
N MET A 318 2.75 -5.89 4.74
CA MET A 318 3.11 -7.06 3.95
C MET A 318 4.21 -6.72 2.96
N THR A 319 5.28 -7.52 2.94
CA THR A 319 6.30 -7.44 1.88
C THR A 319 5.73 -7.96 0.57
N VAL A 320 6.29 -7.52 -0.55
CA VAL A 320 5.84 -7.94 -1.88
C VAL A 320 6.08 -9.45 -2.07
N PRO A 321 5.22 -10.16 -2.84
CA PRO A 321 5.41 -11.58 -3.07
C PRO A 321 6.64 -11.87 -3.93
N SER A 322 7.14 -13.10 -3.84
CA SER A 322 8.12 -13.62 -4.80
C SER A 322 7.48 -13.78 -6.19
N PRO A 323 8.23 -13.58 -7.28
CA PRO A 323 7.75 -13.82 -8.64
C PRO A 323 7.25 -15.26 -8.83
N PRO A 324 6.08 -15.45 -9.47
CA PRO A 324 5.60 -16.77 -9.85
C PRO A 324 6.55 -17.48 -10.82
N VAL A 325 6.49 -18.81 -10.87
CA VAL A 325 7.28 -19.61 -11.82
C VAL A 325 6.35 -20.29 -12.82
N ILE A 326 6.47 -19.93 -14.09
CA ILE A 326 5.64 -20.51 -15.15
C ILE A 326 6.05 -21.96 -15.40
N LYS A 327 5.07 -22.87 -15.35
CA LYS A 327 5.25 -24.30 -15.65
C LYS A 327 5.15 -24.52 -17.14
N GLN A 328 6.26 -24.33 -17.86
CA GLN A 328 6.30 -24.46 -19.33
C GLN A 328 5.72 -25.78 -19.84
N ARG A 329 6.00 -26.90 -19.15
CA ARG A 329 5.50 -28.24 -19.52
C ARG A 329 4.00 -28.48 -19.28
N GLU A 330 3.33 -27.56 -18.58
CA GLU A 330 1.89 -27.63 -18.31
C GLU A 330 1.12 -26.55 -19.09
N CYS A 331 1.83 -25.79 -19.93
CA CYS A 331 1.24 -24.77 -20.80
C CYS A 331 0.87 -25.39 -22.15
N SER A 332 -0.30 -25.01 -22.66
CA SER A 332 -0.78 -25.42 -23.98
C SER A 332 -1.20 -24.20 -24.79
N SER A 333 -1.10 -24.30 -26.11
CA SER A 333 -1.54 -23.23 -27.01
C SER A 333 -2.24 -23.76 -28.24
N CYS A 334 -3.00 -22.88 -28.88
CA CYS A 334 -3.64 -23.11 -30.16
C CYS A 334 -3.60 -21.79 -30.94
N PRO A 335 -4.06 -21.77 -32.21
CA PRO A 335 -4.01 -20.55 -33.01
C PRO A 335 -4.75 -19.36 -32.39
N GLU A 336 -5.78 -19.58 -31.58
CA GLU A 336 -6.63 -18.49 -31.07
C GLU A 336 -6.46 -18.22 -29.57
N ALA A 337 -5.70 -19.05 -28.86
CA ALA A 337 -5.60 -18.96 -27.41
C ALA A 337 -4.44 -19.77 -26.83
N ALA A 338 -4.03 -19.42 -25.61
CA ALA A 338 -3.08 -20.18 -24.83
C ALA A 338 -3.53 -20.32 -23.37
N LEU A 339 -3.35 -21.51 -22.79
CA LEU A 339 -3.55 -21.76 -21.37
C LEU A 339 -2.19 -21.77 -20.68
N ILE A 340 -1.95 -20.77 -19.85
CA ILE A 340 -0.71 -20.60 -19.11
C ILE A 340 -0.93 -21.05 -17.68
N ARG A 341 -0.01 -21.87 -17.15
CA ARG A 341 -0.03 -22.37 -15.77
C ARG A 341 1.28 -22.03 -15.07
N TRP A 342 1.19 -21.72 -13.79
CA TRP A 342 2.35 -21.38 -12.98
C TRP A 342 2.21 -21.91 -11.56
N GLU A 343 3.29 -21.86 -10.81
CA GLU A 343 3.28 -22.03 -9.37
C GLU A 343 3.50 -20.68 -8.69
N SER A 344 2.84 -20.48 -7.55
CA SER A 344 2.99 -19.24 -6.78
C SER A 344 4.39 -19.09 -6.20
N GLY A 345 4.99 -20.18 -5.70
CA GLY A 345 6.25 -20.16 -4.95
C GLY A 345 6.16 -19.47 -3.58
N ASN A 346 5.02 -18.86 -3.23
CA ASN A 346 4.79 -18.14 -2.00
C ASN A 346 4.09 -19.02 -0.95
N THR A 347 4.52 -18.91 0.31
CA THR A 347 3.94 -19.66 1.44
C THR A 347 2.59 -19.09 1.88
N ASN A 348 2.48 -17.76 1.93
CA ASN A 348 1.24 -17.08 2.22
C ASN A 348 0.40 -16.92 0.94
N PRO A 349 -0.95 -16.92 1.05
CA PRO A 349 -1.81 -16.65 -0.10
C PRO A 349 -1.52 -15.25 -0.65
N VAL A 350 -1.51 -15.16 -1.98
CA VAL A 350 -1.38 -13.92 -2.73
C VAL A 350 -2.79 -13.45 -3.12
N ASP A 351 -3.04 -12.14 -3.18
CA ASP A 351 -4.38 -11.62 -3.47
C ASP A 351 -4.81 -11.92 -4.91
N SER A 352 -3.91 -11.76 -5.88
CA SER A 352 -4.14 -12.10 -7.29
C SER A 352 -2.86 -12.17 -8.11
N TYR A 353 -2.98 -12.55 -9.39
CA TYR A 353 -1.92 -12.49 -10.37
C TYR A 353 -2.24 -11.52 -11.51
N THR A 354 -1.20 -10.94 -12.08
CA THR A 354 -1.25 -10.16 -13.32
C THR A 354 -0.45 -10.89 -14.39
N VAL A 355 -1.10 -11.23 -15.50
CA VAL A 355 -0.45 -11.83 -16.67
C VAL A 355 -0.17 -10.72 -17.67
N GLU A 356 1.10 -10.51 -18.00
CA GLU A 356 1.55 -9.51 -18.96
C GLU A 356 1.98 -10.18 -20.27
N LEU A 357 1.56 -9.62 -21.39
CA LEU A 357 1.73 -10.15 -22.73
C LEU A 357 2.37 -9.10 -23.62
N ARG A 358 3.37 -9.49 -24.40
CA ARG A 358 3.97 -8.65 -25.44
C ARG A 358 3.98 -9.38 -26.75
N GLU A 359 3.54 -8.71 -27.80
CA GLU A 359 3.65 -9.22 -29.15
C GLU A 359 5.09 -9.07 -29.66
N MET A 360 5.61 -10.10 -30.33
CA MET A 360 6.90 -10.07 -31.00
C MET A 360 6.70 -9.80 -32.49
N GLY A 361 7.34 -8.78 -33.04
CA GLY A 361 7.37 -8.53 -34.48
C GLY A 361 8.04 -9.68 -35.25
N ALA A 362 7.76 -9.77 -36.55
CA ALA A 362 8.33 -10.80 -37.43
C ALA A 362 9.89 -10.78 -37.46
N ASP A 363 10.48 -9.61 -37.21
CA ASP A 363 11.92 -9.38 -37.18
C ASP A 363 12.56 -9.69 -35.81
N GLY A 364 11.77 -10.18 -34.84
CA GLY A 364 12.18 -10.44 -33.47
C GLY A 364 12.25 -9.20 -32.59
N THR A 365 11.84 -8.04 -33.09
CA THR A 365 11.67 -6.80 -32.32
C THR A 365 10.46 -6.92 -31.38
N GLU A 366 10.66 -6.62 -30.09
CA GLU A 366 9.58 -6.61 -29.10
C GLU A 366 8.66 -5.41 -29.36
N SER A 367 7.34 -5.63 -29.33
CA SER A 367 6.37 -4.52 -29.29
C SER A 367 6.56 -3.71 -28.00
N SER A 368 6.47 -2.38 -28.13
CA SER A 368 6.46 -1.48 -26.96
C SER A 368 5.17 -1.57 -26.16
N ILE A 369 4.10 -2.13 -26.75
CA ILE A 369 2.79 -2.26 -26.10
C ILE A 369 2.76 -3.56 -25.30
N THR A 370 2.59 -3.43 -23.99
CA THR A 370 2.33 -4.57 -23.09
C THR A 370 0.84 -4.60 -22.75
N GLU A 371 0.18 -5.71 -23.06
CA GLU A 371 -1.18 -6.00 -22.60
C GLU A 371 -1.13 -6.71 -21.25
N SER A 372 -2.12 -6.46 -20.38
CA SER A 372 -2.14 -7.02 -19.02
C SER A 372 -3.52 -7.52 -18.65
N ILE A 373 -3.60 -8.77 -18.21
CA ILE A 373 -4.78 -9.38 -17.58
C ILE A 373 -4.56 -9.33 -16.07
N VAL A 374 -5.32 -8.49 -15.39
CA VAL A 374 -5.21 -8.25 -13.94
C VAL A 374 -6.23 -9.08 -13.16
N ALA A 375 -5.99 -9.21 -11.85
CA ALA A 375 -6.91 -9.84 -10.90
C ALA A 375 -7.23 -11.31 -11.20
N VAL A 376 -6.26 -12.07 -11.72
CA VAL A 376 -6.40 -13.52 -11.93
C VAL A 376 -6.32 -14.22 -10.56
N PRO A 377 -7.36 -14.94 -10.11
CA PRO A 377 -7.41 -15.48 -8.74
C PRO A 377 -6.72 -16.86 -8.59
N THR A 378 -6.36 -17.50 -9.70
CA THR A 378 -5.82 -18.86 -9.75
C THR A 378 -4.48 -18.91 -10.45
N CYS A 379 -3.68 -19.94 -10.21
CA CYS A 379 -2.38 -20.14 -10.87
C CYS A 379 -2.48 -20.65 -12.32
N GLN A 380 -3.56 -20.29 -13.00
CA GLN A 380 -3.77 -20.61 -14.41
C GLN A 380 -4.61 -19.49 -15.06
N CYS A 381 -4.33 -19.20 -16.33
CA CYS A 381 -5.07 -18.23 -17.11
C CYS A 381 -5.21 -18.68 -18.56
N LEU A 382 -6.45 -18.69 -19.06
CA LEU A 382 -6.73 -18.86 -20.47
C LEU A 382 -6.74 -17.49 -21.15
N ILE A 383 -5.88 -17.34 -22.15
CA ILE A 383 -5.59 -16.10 -22.84
C ILE A 383 -6.08 -16.23 -24.27
N GLN A 384 -6.82 -15.25 -24.77
CA GLN A 384 -7.17 -15.16 -26.20
C GLN A 384 -6.06 -14.43 -26.95
N LEU A 385 -5.63 -15.00 -28.07
CA LEU A 385 -4.49 -14.52 -28.86
C LEU A 385 -4.86 -14.43 -30.34
N GLN A 386 -4.19 -13.56 -31.08
CA GLN A 386 -4.32 -13.53 -32.54
C GLN A 386 -3.52 -14.67 -33.19
N PRO A 387 -4.08 -15.37 -34.20
CA PRO A 387 -3.39 -16.43 -34.94
C PRO A 387 -2.15 -15.97 -35.69
N GLY A 388 -1.19 -16.89 -35.86
CA GLY A 388 0.03 -16.67 -36.64
C GLY A 388 1.07 -15.75 -35.98
N GLN A 389 0.85 -15.41 -34.72
CA GLN A 389 1.64 -14.43 -33.98
C GLN A 389 2.48 -15.08 -32.86
N ARG A 390 3.56 -14.41 -32.47
CA ARG A 390 4.43 -14.80 -31.36
C ARG A 390 4.27 -13.85 -30.18
N TYR A 391 4.09 -14.40 -28.98
CA TYR A 391 3.89 -13.65 -27.75
C TYR A 391 4.93 -14.03 -26.71
N LEU A 392 5.42 -13.02 -25.99
CA LEU A 392 6.20 -13.17 -24.78
C LEU A 392 5.28 -12.97 -23.58
N ILE A 393 5.14 -13.98 -22.72
CA ILE A 393 4.20 -13.97 -21.60
C ILE A 393 4.97 -14.10 -20.29
N SER A 394 4.64 -13.23 -19.34
CA SER A 394 5.18 -13.26 -17.97
C SER A 394 4.06 -13.04 -16.95
N VAL A 395 4.25 -13.53 -15.73
CA VAL A 395 3.26 -13.42 -14.66
C VAL A 395 3.86 -12.70 -13.45
N ARG A 396 3.05 -11.89 -12.79
CA ARG A 396 3.36 -11.24 -11.51
C ARG A 396 2.37 -11.66 -10.45
N ALA A 397 2.84 -11.84 -9.22
CA ALA A 397 2.00 -12.01 -8.04
C ALA A 397 1.70 -10.62 -7.45
N VAL A 398 0.49 -10.40 -6.93
CA VAL A 398 0.07 -9.11 -6.39
C VAL A 398 -0.53 -9.31 -5.00
N ASN A 399 -0.03 -8.55 -4.02
CA ASN A 399 -0.65 -8.41 -2.72
C ASN A 399 -0.81 -6.92 -2.35
N ILE A 400 -1.29 -6.63 -1.14
CA ILE A 400 -1.42 -5.25 -0.63
C ILE A 400 -0.12 -4.42 -0.66
N GLY A 401 1.04 -5.07 -0.60
CA GLY A 401 2.34 -4.41 -0.69
C GLY A 401 2.74 -3.99 -2.10
N GLY A 402 2.17 -4.62 -3.12
CA GLY A 402 2.40 -4.32 -4.54
C GLY A 402 2.58 -5.57 -5.41
N PRO A 403 2.86 -5.38 -6.71
CA PRO A 403 3.18 -6.45 -7.62
C PRO A 403 4.64 -6.93 -7.44
N SER A 404 4.86 -8.23 -7.58
CA SER A 404 6.20 -8.83 -7.65
C SER A 404 6.95 -8.40 -8.90
N ASP A 405 8.24 -8.73 -8.94
CA ASP A 405 8.97 -8.76 -10.22
C ASP A 405 8.31 -9.76 -11.18
N ARG A 406 8.60 -9.59 -12.47
CA ARG A 406 8.08 -10.45 -13.54
C ARG A 406 8.69 -11.85 -13.41
N SER A 407 7.90 -12.88 -13.66
CA SER A 407 8.43 -14.22 -13.85
C SER A 407 9.39 -14.28 -15.04
N GLU A 408 10.23 -15.32 -15.10
CA GLU A 408 10.91 -15.70 -16.34
C GLU A 408 9.87 -15.86 -17.45
N PRO A 409 10.02 -15.15 -18.58
CA PRO A 409 9.01 -15.13 -19.61
C PRO A 409 9.05 -16.41 -20.45
N ILE A 410 7.90 -16.77 -21.01
CA ILE A 410 7.77 -17.88 -21.95
C ILE A 410 7.36 -17.35 -23.33
N THR A 411 7.83 -18.01 -24.39
CA THR A 411 7.42 -17.68 -25.75
C THR A 411 6.32 -18.63 -26.22
N ILE A 412 5.19 -18.07 -26.64
CA ILE A 412 4.09 -18.82 -27.24
C ILE A 412 3.94 -18.40 -28.69
N THR A 413 3.85 -19.39 -29.58
CA THR A 413 3.55 -19.19 -31.00
C THR A 413 2.17 -19.74 -31.29
N THR A 414 1.36 -18.98 -32.02
CA THR A 414 -0.05 -19.29 -32.34
C THR A 414 -0.21 -19.78 -33.79
N THR A 415 0.75 -20.56 -34.29
CA THR A 415 0.70 -21.15 -35.64
C THR A 415 -0.07 -22.47 -35.68
N GLY A 416 -0.13 -23.19 -34.56
CA GLY A 416 -0.75 -24.51 -34.48
C GLY A 416 -1.10 -24.89 -33.05
N THR A 417 -1.65 -26.10 -32.88
CA THR A 417 -1.95 -26.62 -31.53
C THR A 417 -0.69 -27.20 -30.90
N PHE A 418 -0.42 -26.84 -29.66
CA PHE A 418 0.74 -27.23 -28.88
C PHE A 418 0.31 -27.78 -27.52
N PHE A 419 0.83 -28.96 -27.19
CA PHE A 419 0.61 -29.67 -25.93
C PHE A 419 1.80 -30.60 -25.65
N TYR A 420 2.04 -30.94 -24.39
CA TYR A 420 2.97 -31.97 -23.98
C TYR A 420 2.26 -33.30 -23.70
N LEU A 421 3.02 -34.40 -23.67
CA LEU A 421 2.55 -35.67 -23.15
C LEU A 421 2.59 -35.67 -21.62
N LEU A 422 1.51 -36.13 -21.00
CA LEU A 422 1.30 -36.17 -19.56
C LEU A 422 1.93 -37.43 -18.97
N GLU A 423 3.14 -37.30 -18.43
CA GLU A 423 3.93 -38.40 -17.87
C GLU A 423 3.21 -39.12 -16.72
N ASP A 424 2.44 -38.40 -15.91
CA ASP A 424 1.62 -38.94 -14.82
C ASP A 424 0.48 -39.86 -15.28
N THR A 425 0.06 -39.73 -16.54
CA THR A 425 -0.97 -40.60 -17.14
C THR A 425 -0.39 -41.82 -17.85
N ALA A 426 0.92 -41.84 -18.08
CA ALA A 426 1.56 -42.85 -18.92
C ALA A 426 1.51 -44.24 -18.26
N HIS A 427 1.23 -45.27 -19.06
CA HIS A 427 1.41 -46.64 -18.62
C HIS A 427 2.89 -46.88 -18.24
N PRO A 428 3.21 -47.61 -17.17
CA PRO A 428 4.59 -47.84 -16.73
C PRO A 428 5.55 -48.50 -17.73
N CYS A 429 5.03 -49.01 -18.86
CA CYS A 429 5.82 -49.62 -19.94
C CYS A 429 6.28 -48.59 -20.98
N LEU A 430 5.73 -47.38 -20.91
CA LEU A 430 6.09 -46.28 -21.79
C LEU A 430 7.17 -45.45 -21.12
N SER A 431 8.18 -45.07 -21.89
CA SER A 431 9.05 -43.95 -21.57
C SER A 431 8.78 -42.80 -22.53
N ILE A 432 8.86 -41.58 -22.01
CA ILE A 432 8.68 -40.35 -22.80
C ILE A 432 10.07 -39.74 -23.02
N SER A 433 10.33 -39.22 -24.22
CA SER A 433 11.56 -38.48 -24.54
C SER A 433 11.71 -37.22 -23.69
N GLU A 434 12.94 -36.72 -23.59
CA GLU A 434 13.25 -35.50 -22.83
C GLU A 434 12.48 -34.27 -23.34
N ASP A 435 12.22 -34.19 -24.65
CA ASP A 435 11.41 -33.13 -25.27
C ASP A 435 9.91 -33.23 -24.99
N GLY A 436 9.42 -34.38 -24.48
CA GLY A 436 8.02 -34.59 -24.12
C GLY A 436 7.09 -34.95 -25.28
N PHE A 437 7.62 -35.30 -26.45
CA PHE A 437 6.79 -35.53 -27.66
C PHE A 437 6.87 -36.94 -28.26
N THR A 438 7.83 -37.77 -27.83
CA THR A 438 7.98 -39.14 -28.32
C THR A 438 7.74 -40.13 -27.19
N ILE A 439 6.95 -41.16 -27.47
CA ILE A 439 6.78 -42.32 -26.58
C ILE A 439 7.54 -43.52 -27.13
N PHE A 440 8.15 -44.28 -26.23
CA PHE A 440 8.83 -45.54 -26.53
C PHE A 440 8.22 -46.66 -25.70
N TYR A 441 7.99 -47.81 -26.34
CA TYR A 441 7.66 -49.05 -25.66
C TYR A 441 8.82 -50.04 -25.84
N GLY A 442 9.53 -50.34 -24.75
CA GLY A 442 10.65 -51.28 -24.72
C GLY A 442 10.22 -52.73 -24.52
N ASP A 443 11.07 -53.67 -24.94
CA ASP A 443 10.87 -55.13 -24.83
C ASP A 443 11.34 -55.71 -23.47
N GLU A 444 11.75 -54.85 -22.52
CA GLU A 444 12.29 -55.29 -21.23
C GLU A 444 11.22 -55.48 -20.16
N GLU A 445 11.35 -56.54 -19.35
CA GLU A 445 10.49 -56.78 -18.18
C GLU A 445 10.66 -55.66 -17.15
N LEU A 446 9.56 -54.94 -16.86
CA LEU A 446 9.58 -53.84 -15.91
C LEU A 446 9.99 -54.31 -14.49
N PRO A 447 10.76 -53.50 -13.75
CA PRO A 447 11.06 -53.77 -12.35
C PRO A 447 9.78 -53.70 -11.49
N ILE A 448 9.72 -54.52 -10.44
CA ILE A 448 8.57 -54.65 -9.52
C ILE A 448 8.13 -53.30 -8.90
N SER A 449 9.02 -52.32 -8.83
CA SER A 449 8.72 -50.95 -8.37
C SER A 449 7.82 -50.14 -9.30
N ALA A 450 7.71 -50.52 -10.58
CA ALA A 450 6.79 -49.94 -11.55
C ALA A 450 5.33 -50.40 -11.37
N MET A 451 5.06 -51.23 -10.36
CA MET A 451 3.71 -51.72 -10.02
C MET A 451 3.00 -50.88 -8.94
N ALA A 452 3.56 -49.74 -8.53
CA ALA A 452 2.81 -48.73 -7.79
C ALA A 452 1.89 -48.01 -8.78
N LEU A 453 0.71 -48.59 -9.00
CA LEU A 453 -0.31 -48.01 -9.88
C LEU A 453 -0.97 -46.85 -9.15
N ASP A 454 -0.69 -45.63 -9.60
CA ASP A 454 -1.52 -44.48 -9.26
C ASP A 454 -2.87 -44.62 -9.99
N ASP A 455 -3.95 -44.17 -9.36
CA ASP A 455 -5.32 -44.31 -9.90
C ASP A 455 -5.50 -43.66 -11.29
N ASN A 456 -4.59 -42.74 -11.69
CA ASN A 456 -4.65 -42.04 -12.98
C ASN A 456 -3.92 -42.75 -14.13
N THR A 457 -3.16 -43.81 -13.85
CA THR A 457 -2.33 -44.52 -14.85
C THR A 457 -3.13 -45.59 -15.61
N PHE A 458 -2.88 -45.73 -16.92
CA PHE A 458 -3.45 -46.85 -17.67
C PHE A 458 -2.86 -48.18 -17.21
N THR A 459 -3.72 -49.20 -17.04
CA THR A 459 -3.34 -50.54 -16.54
C THR A 459 -3.49 -51.64 -17.58
N ARG A 460 -4.35 -51.43 -18.57
CA ARG A 460 -4.67 -52.43 -19.61
C ARG A 460 -4.22 -52.00 -21.00
N CYS A 461 -4.39 -50.72 -21.31
CA CYS A 461 -3.87 -50.11 -22.53
C CYS A 461 -2.49 -49.54 -22.23
N VAL A 462 -1.47 -49.86 -23.02
CA VAL A 462 -0.15 -49.23 -22.87
C VAL A 462 -0.23 -47.84 -23.52
N ALA A 463 -0.81 -46.89 -22.79
CA ALA A 463 -1.28 -45.61 -23.31
C ALA A 463 -0.82 -44.43 -22.45
N VAL A 464 -0.94 -43.23 -23.03
CA VAL A 464 -0.64 -41.92 -22.42
C VAL A 464 -1.57 -40.86 -22.98
N LEU A 465 -1.89 -39.84 -22.18
CA LEU A 465 -2.64 -38.65 -22.61
C LEU A 465 -1.69 -37.48 -22.91
N GLY A 466 -2.11 -36.57 -23.78
CA GLY A 466 -1.52 -35.23 -23.92
C GLY A 466 -2.24 -34.22 -23.02
N ASP A 467 -1.72 -32.98 -22.94
CA ASP A 467 -2.42 -31.91 -22.23
C ASP A 467 -3.85 -31.74 -22.73
N LEU A 468 -4.72 -31.32 -21.81
CA LEU A 468 -6.09 -30.97 -22.14
C LEU A 468 -6.09 -29.87 -23.20
N ILE A 469 -6.83 -30.06 -24.29
CA ILE A 469 -7.11 -28.99 -25.26
C ILE A 469 -8.26 -28.16 -24.69
N PRO A 470 -7.99 -26.99 -24.05
CA PRO A 470 -8.96 -26.32 -23.18
C PRO A 470 -9.80 -25.28 -23.93
N VAL A 471 -9.60 -25.16 -25.25
CA VAL A 471 -10.23 -24.17 -26.12
C VAL A 471 -11.16 -24.92 -27.07
N ARG A 472 -12.39 -24.44 -27.20
CA ARG A 472 -13.30 -24.94 -28.25
C ARG A 472 -12.96 -24.22 -29.55
N GLY A 473 -12.34 -24.95 -30.47
CA GLY A 473 -12.01 -24.47 -31.79
C GLY A 473 -11.49 -25.58 -32.69
N ARG A 474 -10.60 -25.21 -33.62
CA ARG A 474 -9.94 -26.12 -34.55
C ARG A 474 -8.52 -26.44 -34.10
N HIS A 475 -8.22 -27.73 -34.05
CA HIS A 475 -6.94 -28.24 -33.58
C HIS A 475 -6.41 -29.28 -34.55
N TYR A 476 -5.11 -29.21 -34.82
CA TYR A 476 -4.43 -30.13 -35.71
C TYR A 476 -3.06 -30.48 -35.14
N TRP A 477 -2.72 -31.76 -35.22
CA TRP A 477 -1.38 -32.29 -34.93
C TRP A 477 -1.11 -33.49 -35.83
N GLU A 478 0.16 -33.81 -36.00
CA GLU A 478 0.60 -34.96 -36.80
C GLU A 478 1.29 -35.99 -35.92
N VAL A 479 1.19 -37.25 -36.30
CA VAL A 479 1.82 -38.34 -35.59
C VAL A 479 2.61 -39.19 -36.58
N GLU A 480 3.88 -39.37 -36.28
CA GLU A 480 4.80 -40.20 -37.04
C GLU A 480 5.05 -41.51 -36.29
N VAL A 481 5.00 -42.62 -37.02
CA VAL A 481 5.05 -43.96 -36.42
C VAL A 481 5.96 -44.87 -37.24
N ASP A 482 6.70 -45.76 -36.57
CA ASP A 482 7.60 -46.72 -37.20
C ASP A 482 6.84 -47.82 -37.99
N ASP A 483 7.46 -48.35 -39.06
CA ASP A 483 6.87 -49.28 -40.03
C ASP A 483 6.48 -50.68 -39.46
N GLY A 484 6.77 -50.95 -38.19
CA GLY A 484 6.43 -52.19 -37.49
C GLY A 484 5.50 -52.02 -36.29
N THR A 485 5.11 -50.78 -35.99
CA THR A 485 4.47 -50.45 -34.71
C THR A 485 2.95 -50.55 -34.82
N GLU A 486 2.35 -51.27 -33.88
CA GLU A 486 0.92 -51.33 -33.64
C GLU A 486 0.56 -50.24 -32.63
N PHE A 487 -0.41 -49.41 -32.96
CA PHE A 487 -0.68 -48.19 -32.19
C PHE A 487 -2.15 -47.82 -32.16
N ARG A 488 -2.50 -46.92 -31.25
CA ARG A 488 -3.77 -46.21 -31.22
C ARG A 488 -3.52 -44.72 -31.09
N ILE A 489 -4.19 -43.92 -31.92
CA ILE A 489 -4.08 -42.46 -31.94
C ILE A 489 -5.48 -41.88 -31.94
N GLY A 490 -5.73 -40.88 -31.10
CA GLY A 490 -7.03 -40.21 -31.10
C GLY A 490 -7.18 -39.20 -29.98
N VAL A 491 -8.40 -39.11 -29.46
CA VAL A 491 -8.74 -38.23 -28.33
C VAL A 491 -9.60 -38.97 -27.30
N ALA A 492 -9.48 -38.55 -26.04
CA ALA A 492 -10.21 -39.12 -24.91
C ALA A 492 -10.65 -38.02 -23.95
N TYR A 493 -11.74 -38.25 -23.22
CA TYR A 493 -12.06 -37.43 -22.05
C TYR A 493 -11.16 -37.77 -20.87
N GLU A 494 -11.00 -36.80 -19.96
CA GLU A 494 -10.24 -36.95 -18.72
C GLU A 494 -10.70 -38.18 -17.91
N ASP A 495 -12.01 -38.40 -17.83
CA ASP A 495 -12.66 -39.49 -17.08
C ASP A 495 -12.63 -40.87 -17.79
N THR A 496 -11.84 -41.01 -18.86
CA THR A 496 -11.75 -42.27 -19.61
C THR A 496 -11.23 -43.42 -18.74
N GLU A 497 -11.91 -44.56 -18.82
CA GLU A 497 -11.56 -45.78 -18.09
C GLU A 497 -10.08 -46.19 -18.30
N ARG A 498 -9.27 -46.11 -17.25
CA ARG A 498 -7.84 -46.46 -17.28
C ARG A 498 -7.57 -47.98 -17.34
N ASN A 499 -8.58 -48.80 -17.05
CA ASN A 499 -8.51 -50.28 -17.06
C ASN A 499 -9.10 -50.91 -18.34
N SER A 500 -9.40 -50.10 -19.35
CA SER A 500 -9.94 -50.51 -20.64
C SER A 500 -9.01 -50.10 -21.79
N TYR A 501 -9.30 -50.57 -23.00
CA TYR A 501 -8.56 -50.14 -24.19
C TYR A 501 -9.16 -48.85 -24.76
N LEU A 502 -8.32 -47.95 -25.27
CA LEU A 502 -8.78 -46.77 -26.01
C LEU A 502 -9.67 -47.18 -27.19
N GLY A 503 -10.82 -46.51 -27.34
CA GLY A 503 -11.86 -46.77 -28.34
C GLY A 503 -12.87 -47.88 -27.96
N ALA A 504 -12.64 -48.61 -26.86
CA ALA A 504 -13.57 -49.66 -26.40
C ALA A 504 -14.71 -49.12 -25.52
N ASN A 505 -14.63 -47.87 -25.07
CA ASN A 505 -15.62 -47.21 -24.23
C ASN A 505 -16.25 -46.00 -24.95
N SER A 506 -17.21 -45.34 -24.30
CA SER A 506 -17.91 -44.19 -24.83
C SER A 506 -17.19 -42.85 -24.61
N THR A 507 -16.00 -42.85 -23.98
CA THR A 507 -15.26 -41.64 -23.61
C THR A 507 -13.98 -41.45 -24.43
N SER A 508 -13.69 -42.34 -25.37
CA SER A 508 -12.52 -42.26 -26.25
C SER A 508 -12.86 -42.58 -27.71
N TRP A 509 -12.15 -41.93 -28.62
CA TRP A 509 -12.26 -42.06 -30.07
C TRP A 509 -10.86 -42.20 -30.64
N CYS A 510 -10.55 -43.31 -31.32
CA CYS A 510 -9.21 -43.52 -31.84
C CYS A 510 -9.17 -44.32 -33.14
N MET A 511 -8.12 -44.07 -33.91
CA MET A 511 -7.67 -44.93 -34.99
C MET A 511 -6.69 -45.96 -34.41
N ARG A 512 -6.90 -47.24 -34.71
CA ARG A 512 -6.02 -48.35 -34.32
C ARG A 512 -5.37 -48.96 -35.55
N HIS A 513 -4.07 -49.19 -35.47
CA HIS A 513 -3.29 -49.93 -36.46
C HIS A 513 -2.85 -51.28 -35.89
N ILE A 514 -3.02 -52.35 -36.69
CA ILE A 514 -2.60 -53.72 -36.35
C ILE A 514 -1.84 -54.29 -37.54
N LEU A 515 -0.67 -54.88 -37.28
CA LEU A 515 0.15 -55.49 -38.32
C LEU A 515 -0.15 -56.99 -38.40
N SER A 516 -0.86 -57.40 -39.44
CA SER A 516 -1.05 -58.83 -39.72
C SER A 516 0.05 -59.35 -40.64
N PRO A 517 0.34 -60.67 -40.65
CA PRO A 517 1.35 -61.25 -41.55
C PRO A 517 1.11 -61.01 -43.06
N SER A 518 -0.07 -60.52 -43.44
CA SER A 518 -0.47 -60.34 -44.84
C SER A 518 -0.81 -58.89 -45.22
N ARG A 519 -1.00 -57.98 -44.24
CA ARG A 519 -1.38 -56.57 -44.47
C ARG A 519 -1.41 -55.75 -43.18
N HIS A 520 -1.30 -54.43 -43.34
CA HIS A 520 -1.74 -53.44 -42.36
C HIS A 520 -3.26 -53.43 -42.25
N LYS A 521 -3.81 -53.42 -41.03
CA LYS A 521 -5.24 -53.30 -40.76
C LYS A 521 -5.47 -52.05 -39.91
N TYR A 522 -6.48 -51.26 -40.29
CA TYR A 522 -6.89 -50.06 -39.56
C TYR A 522 -8.34 -50.18 -39.11
N GLU A 523 -8.59 -49.77 -37.88
CA GLU A 523 -9.92 -49.70 -37.27
C GLU A 523 -10.13 -48.29 -36.71
N PHE A 524 -11.35 -47.78 -36.78
CA PHE A 524 -11.70 -46.47 -36.21
C PHE A 524 -12.70 -46.70 -35.09
N LEU A 525 -12.18 -46.78 -33.87
CA LEU A 525 -12.86 -47.30 -32.69
C LEU A 525 -13.51 -46.20 -31.86
N HIS A 526 -14.79 -46.40 -31.56
CA HIS A 526 -15.53 -45.71 -30.51
C HIS A 526 -16.63 -46.63 -29.98
N ASN A 527 -16.79 -46.73 -28.66
CA ASN A 527 -17.75 -47.63 -28.02
C ASN A 527 -17.63 -49.09 -28.50
N GLY A 528 -16.39 -49.53 -28.79
CA GLY A 528 -16.09 -50.87 -29.30
C GLY A 528 -16.53 -51.12 -30.75
N TRP A 529 -17.04 -50.11 -31.43
CA TRP A 529 -17.50 -50.20 -32.82
C TRP A 529 -16.49 -49.56 -33.78
N SER A 530 -16.32 -50.17 -34.96
CA SER A 530 -15.55 -49.61 -36.08
C SER A 530 -16.33 -49.75 -37.38
N PRO A 531 -16.29 -48.74 -38.27
CA PRO A 531 -16.79 -48.89 -39.63
C PRO A 531 -15.98 -49.95 -40.39
N ASP A 532 -16.62 -50.60 -41.37
CA ASP A 532 -15.93 -51.47 -42.33
C ASP A 532 -15.24 -50.61 -43.39
N LEU A 533 -14.00 -50.22 -43.10
CA LEU A 533 -13.17 -49.37 -43.95
C LEU A 533 -11.83 -50.06 -44.22
N ARG A 534 -11.30 -49.88 -45.43
CA ARG A 534 -10.00 -50.40 -45.82
C ARG A 534 -9.07 -49.29 -46.27
N VAL A 535 -8.02 -49.07 -45.49
CA VAL A 535 -6.88 -48.26 -45.91
C VAL A 535 -5.95 -49.13 -46.74
N THR A 536 -5.61 -48.69 -47.96
CA THR A 536 -4.83 -49.48 -48.93
C THR A 536 -3.35 -49.14 -48.94
N VAL A 537 -2.98 -47.95 -48.48
CA VAL A 537 -1.60 -47.48 -48.37
C VAL A 537 -1.32 -47.13 -46.92
N ASN A 538 -0.25 -47.71 -46.35
CA ASN A 538 0.19 -47.44 -44.97
C ASN A 538 0.57 -45.94 -44.83
N PRO A 539 -0.12 -45.14 -44.00
CA PRO A 539 0.33 -43.80 -43.66
C PRO A 539 1.58 -43.87 -42.78
N VAL A 540 2.68 -43.27 -43.23
CA VAL A 540 3.88 -43.05 -42.39
C VAL A 540 3.62 -41.93 -41.39
N ARG A 541 2.84 -40.93 -41.81
CA ARG A 541 2.41 -39.83 -40.96
C ARG A 541 0.89 -39.65 -41.00
N ILE A 542 0.30 -39.54 -39.82
CA ILE A 542 -1.14 -39.44 -39.61
C ILE A 542 -1.47 -38.06 -39.07
N GLY A 543 -2.30 -37.31 -39.81
CA GLY A 543 -2.84 -36.03 -39.36
C GLY A 543 -4.12 -36.26 -38.57
N VAL A 544 -4.25 -35.60 -37.43
CA VAL A 544 -5.44 -35.64 -36.58
C VAL A 544 -6.02 -34.24 -36.51
N ALA A 545 -7.26 -34.07 -36.98
CA ALA A 545 -7.97 -32.79 -36.97
C ALA A 545 -9.20 -32.89 -36.05
N LEU A 546 -9.24 -32.04 -35.04
CA LEU A 546 -10.35 -31.90 -34.11
C LEU A 546 -11.03 -30.55 -34.37
N ASP A 547 -12.32 -30.59 -34.69
CA ASP A 547 -13.16 -29.39 -34.84
C ASP A 547 -14.31 -29.50 -33.82
N TYR A 548 -14.21 -28.71 -32.75
CA TYR A 548 -15.23 -28.66 -31.71
C TYR A 548 -16.55 -28.05 -32.21
N ASP A 549 -16.48 -27.09 -33.13
CA ASP A 549 -17.66 -26.35 -33.63
C ASP A 549 -18.54 -27.24 -34.51
N ARG A 550 -17.90 -28.03 -35.37
CA ARG A 550 -18.58 -29.03 -36.21
C ARG A 550 -18.81 -30.36 -35.50
N GLY A 551 -18.16 -30.58 -34.36
CA GLY A 551 -18.24 -31.85 -33.62
C GLY A 551 -17.64 -33.00 -34.43
N THR A 552 -16.44 -32.79 -34.99
CA THR A 552 -15.78 -33.79 -35.84
C THR A 552 -14.36 -34.07 -35.38
N LEU A 553 -13.98 -35.35 -35.44
CA LEU A 553 -12.59 -35.81 -35.31
C LEU A 553 -12.22 -36.58 -36.57
N SER A 554 -11.29 -36.04 -37.34
CA SER A 554 -10.89 -36.55 -38.65
C SER A 554 -9.44 -37.02 -38.65
N PHE A 555 -9.18 -38.10 -39.39
CA PHE A 555 -7.85 -38.70 -39.56
C PHE A 555 -7.43 -38.63 -41.03
N PHE A 556 -6.17 -38.33 -41.29
CA PHE A 556 -5.61 -38.14 -42.63
C PHE A 556 -4.30 -38.89 -42.80
N ASN A 557 -4.06 -39.41 -43.99
CA ASN A 557 -2.73 -39.78 -44.43
C ASN A 557 -2.06 -38.52 -45.00
N VAL A 558 -1.09 -37.98 -44.25
CA VAL A 558 -0.46 -36.69 -44.58
C VAL A 558 0.31 -36.76 -45.89
N ASN A 559 1.00 -37.88 -46.16
CA ASN A 559 1.81 -38.03 -47.36
C ASN A 559 1.00 -38.09 -48.66
N LEU A 560 -0.27 -38.52 -48.57
CA LEU A 560 -1.18 -38.63 -49.72
C LEU A 560 -2.26 -37.55 -49.72
N GLU A 561 -2.26 -36.66 -48.73
CA GLU A 561 -3.34 -35.68 -48.47
C GLU A 561 -4.73 -36.35 -48.49
N GLN A 562 -4.78 -37.59 -47.98
CA GLN A 562 -5.93 -38.46 -48.11
C GLN A 562 -6.70 -38.53 -46.80
N HIS A 563 -7.97 -38.11 -46.83
CA HIS A 563 -8.91 -38.37 -45.74
C HIS A 563 -9.09 -39.88 -45.51
N LEU A 564 -8.97 -40.30 -44.26
CA LEU A 564 -9.14 -41.70 -43.85
C LEU A 564 -10.53 -41.92 -43.25
N HIS A 565 -10.87 -41.18 -42.19
CA HIS A 565 -12.14 -41.33 -41.50
C HIS A 565 -12.50 -40.08 -40.68
N THR A 566 -13.78 -39.87 -40.42
CA THR A 566 -14.29 -38.83 -39.51
C THR A 566 -15.33 -39.40 -38.55
N PHE A 567 -15.06 -39.27 -37.26
CA PHE A 567 -16.10 -39.40 -36.24
C PHE A 567 -16.92 -38.12 -36.18
N HIS A 568 -18.24 -38.28 -36.15
CA HIS A 568 -19.18 -37.19 -35.90
C HIS A 568 -19.69 -37.34 -34.47
N CYS A 569 -19.21 -36.48 -33.58
CA CYS A 569 -19.54 -36.51 -32.16
C CYS A 569 -19.62 -35.09 -31.60
N HIS A 570 -20.71 -34.80 -30.90
CA HIS A 570 -20.77 -33.57 -30.12
C HIS A 570 -20.02 -33.76 -28.80
N PHE A 571 -18.79 -33.23 -28.73
CA PHE A 571 -17.97 -33.36 -27.53
C PHE A 571 -18.57 -32.55 -26.38
N GLN A 572 -18.99 -33.26 -25.32
CA GLN A 572 -19.60 -32.65 -24.13
C GLN A 572 -18.53 -31.95 -23.27
N ASN A 573 -17.38 -32.61 -23.11
CA ASN A 573 -16.23 -32.12 -22.37
C ASN A 573 -15.06 -31.80 -23.31
N TYR A 574 -14.06 -31.09 -22.77
CA TYR A 574 -12.77 -30.94 -23.43
C TYR A 574 -12.06 -32.29 -23.49
N VAL A 575 -11.27 -32.50 -24.55
CA VAL A 575 -10.56 -33.75 -24.80
C VAL A 575 -9.06 -33.59 -24.63
N HIS A 576 -8.43 -34.70 -24.25
CA HIS A 576 -6.99 -34.91 -24.31
C HIS A 576 -6.67 -35.69 -25.60
N PRO A 577 -5.61 -35.32 -26.34
CA PRO A 577 -4.97 -36.23 -27.27
C PRO A 577 -4.59 -37.52 -26.53
N CYS A 578 -4.75 -38.67 -27.15
CA CYS A 578 -4.40 -39.95 -26.54
C CYS A 578 -3.63 -40.84 -27.51
N PHE A 579 -2.60 -41.51 -26.99
CA PHE A 579 -1.67 -42.33 -27.77
C PHE A 579 -1.41 -43.65 -27.04
N SER A 580 -1.24 -44.74 -27.79
CA SER A 580 -0.93 -46.05 -27.24
C SER A 580 -0.10 -46.88 -28.20
N LEU A 581 0.77 -47.72 -27.65
CA LEU A 581 1.58 -48.69 -28.37
C LEU A 581 1.13 -50.11 -27.98
N ASP A 582 0.59 -50.88 -28.91
CA ASP A 582 0.14 -52.26 -28.68
C ASP A 582 1.35 -53.24 -28.75
N ASN A 583 2.50 -52.84 -29.32
CA ASN A 583 3.75 -53.61 -29.37
C ASN A 583 5.01 -52.70 -29.22
N PRO A 584 6.20 -53.26 -28.97
CA PRO A 584 7.43 -52.48 -28.87
C PRO A 584 7.70 -51.63 -30.11
N GLY A 585 8.08 -50.38 -29.91
CA GLY A 585 8.26 -49.39 -30.97
C GLY A 585 8.25 -47.96 -30.45
N ALA A 586 8.20 -47.00 -31.36
CA ALA A 586 8.15 -45.58 -31.03
C ALA A 586 7.03 -44.85 -31.80
N LEU A 587 6.55 -43.76 -31.21
CA LEU A 587 5.60 -42.85 -31.82
C LEU A 587 5.98 -41.42 -31.44
N THR A 588 6.11 -40.56 -32.44
CA THR A 588 6.48 -39.15 -32.26
C THR A 588 5.30 -38.26 -32.64
N VAL A 589 4.94 -37.35 -31.74
CA VAL A 589 3.91 -36.34 -31.94
C VAL A 589 4.57 -35.07 -32.45
N HIS A 590 4.04 -34.53 -33.55
CA HIS A 590 4.47 -33.27 -34.14
C HIS A 590 3.38 -32.21 -33.93
N ASN A 591 3.71 -31.21 -33.11
CA ASN A 591 2.82 -30.15 -32.66
C ASN A 591 3.26 -28.78 -33.22
N SER A 592 2.45 -27.73 -33.00
CA SER A 592 2.69 -26.36 -33.50
C SER A 592 2.70 -26.22 -35.03
N ILE A 593 2.08 -27.17 -35.73
CA ILE A 593 1.97 -27.19 -37.18
C ILE A 593 0.69 -26.44 -37.61
N GLU A 594 0.81 -25.62 -38.64
CA GLU A 594 -0.34 -25.00 -39.30
C GLU A 594 -1.16 -26.07 -40.03
N ALA A 595 -2.46 -26.10 -39.78
CA ALA A 595 -3.33 -27.12 -40.34
C ALA A 595 -3.38 -27.02 -41.88
N PRO A 596 -3.11 -28.11 -42.63
CA PRO A 596 -3.21 -28.11 -44.08
C PRO A 596 -4.62 -27.75 -44.57
N GLU A 597 -4.73 -27.09 -45.74
CA GLU A 597 -6.02 -26.62 -46.30
C GLU A 597 -7.07 -27.72 -46.45
N TYR A 598 -6.65 -28.99 -46.63
CA TYR A 598 -7.55 -30.12 -46.82
C TYR A 598 -8.20 -30.65 -45.53
N THR A 599 -7.80 -30.18 -44.35
CA THR A 599 -8.17 -30.79 -43.06
C THR A 599 -9.53 -30.38 -42.51
N PHE A 600 -9.97 -29.13 -42.76
CA PHE A 600 -11.19 -28.55 -42.17
C PHE A 600 -12.27 -28.16 -43.20
N ILE A 601 -12.41 -28.94 -44.27
CA ILE A 601 -13.37 -28.70 -45.37
C ILE A 601 -14.84 -28.86 -44.91
#